data_AF-A0A401Q075-F1
#
_entry.id   AF-A0A401Q075-F1
#
_cell.length_a   1.000
_cell.length_b   1.000
_cell.length_c   1.000
_cell.angle_alpha   90.00
_cell.angle_beta   90.00
_cell.angle_gamma   90.00
#
_symmetry.space_group_name_H-M   'P 1'
#
loop_
_entity.id
_entity.type
_entity.pdbx_description
1 polymer ?
#
loop_
_entity_poly.entity_id
_entity_poly.type
_entity_poly.pdbx_seq_one_letter_code
_entity_poly.pdbx_strand_id
1 'polypeptide(L)'
;CNAARCVQTLPVRQLHLVPSCNVDAWNVVILFSVAEEPQDIYWLSQCLYLTAQYHRAAHAIRSRKLDKIYGACRYFAAQCHYAAKEYQQALDILDMQEPINKIIVEKNAKVDNKIKEASIDWGLSPAAIKSSICLLRGKIYDAMDNRPLATNSYREALKLDVCCFEAFDLLTSHHMLTAQEEKELLESLPFNKQCTEEECDLLYFLYKNKLKKYNKPSETVIPESIDGLQDNLDVVVSVAERNYYNCDFKTCYKLTSMVMNKDPYHAVLLPVHIGTLVELNKANGRN
;
A
#
# COMPACT_ATOMS: atom_id res chain seq x y z
N CYS A 1 -22.59 -1.54 22.73
CA CYS A 1 -22.92 -0.40 21.84
C CYS A 1 -21.73 0.50 21.43
N ASN A 2 -20.47 0.29 21.86
CA ASN A 2 -19.36 1.19 21.46
C ASN A 2 -18.26 0.55 20.58
N ALA A 3 -18.26 -0.76 20.34
CA ALA A 3 -17.23 -1.40 19.49
C ALA A 3 -17.50 -1.25 17.97
N ALA A 4 -18.77 -1.17 17.56
CA ALA A 4 -19.16 -1.06 16.15
C ALA A 4 -18.75 0.28 15.50
N ARG A 5 -18.55 1.34 16.31
CA ARG A 5 -18.10 2.65 15.81
C ARG A 5 -16.60 2.71 15.53
N CYS A 6 -15.77 1.89 16.18
CA CYS A 6 -14.32 1.91 15.95
C CYS A 6 -13.91 1.30 14.61
N VAL A 7 -14.71 0.39 14.04
CA VAL A 7 -14.42 -0.24 12.74
C VAL A 7 -14.84 0.65 11.56
N GLN A 8 -15.84 1.52 11.75
CA GLN A 8 -16.36 2.40 10.69
C GLN A 8 -15.47 3.62 10.39
N THR A 9 -14.49 3.92 11.24
CA THR A 9 -13.65 5.13 11.10
C THR A 9 -12.23 4.86 10.62
N LEU A 10 -11.88 3.62 10.30
CA LEU A 10 -10.52 3.30 9.83
C LEU A 10 -10.46 3.31 8.29
N PRO A 11 -9.62 4.17 7.68
CA PRO A 11 -9.33 4.06 6.25
C PRO A 11 -8.66 2.72 5.97
N VAL A 12 -9.05 2.07 4.87
CA VAL A 12 -8.62 0.71 4.45
C VAL A 12 -7.09 0.53 4.39
N ARG A 13 -6.32 1.62 4.38
CA ARG A 13 -4.85 1.62 4.45
C ARG A 13 -4.25 1.15 5.78
N GLN A 14 -5.03 0.99 6.85
CA GLN A 14 -4.54 0.55 8.17
C GLN A 14 -5.01 -0.84 8.62
N LEU A 15 -5.63 -1.65 7.75
CA LEU A 15 -6.11 -2.99 8.13
C LEU A 15 -5.00 -4.01 8.46
N HIS A 16 -3.73 -3.69 8.21
CA HIS A 16 -2.58 -4.52 8.61
C HIS A 16 -2.17 -4.38 10.09
N LEU A 17 -2.80 -3.48 10.87
CA LEU A 17 -2.33 -3.07 12.20
C LEU A 17 -3.28 -3.36 13.37
N VAL A 18 -4.17 -4.35 13.29
CA VAL A 18 -4.94 -4.78 14.49
C VAL A 18 -4.37 -6.09 15.04
N PRO A 19 -3.54 -6.06 16.12
CA PRO A 19 -3.16 -7.26 16.83
C PRO A 19 -4.32 -7.70 17.73
N SER A 20 -4.66 -8.98 17.61
CA SER A 20 -5.18 -9.84 18.68
C SER A 20 -6.33 -9.29 19.56
N CYS A 21 -7.55 -9.23 19.02
CA CYS A 21 -8.77 -9.34 19.84
C CYS A 21 -9.36 -10.75 19.69
N ASN A 22 -8.88 -11.65 20.54
CA ASN A 22 -9.30 -13.04 20.60
C ASN A 22 -10.63 -13.16 21.38
N VAL A 23 -11.50 -14.06 20.92
CA VAL A 23 -12.77 -14.51 21.53
C VAL A 23 -14.04 -13.67 21.26
N ASP A 24 -14.06 -12.34 21.42
CA ASP A 24 -15.32 -11.58 21.26
C ASP A 24 -15.79 -11.40 19.81
N ALA A 25 -14.88 -11.47 18.84
CA ALA A 25 -15.21 -11.40 17.41
C ALA A 25 -16.03 -12.61 16.93
N TRP A 26 -15.85 -13.79 17.54
CA TRP A 26 -16.54 -15.02 17.14
C TRP A 26 -18.03 -14.98 17.47
N ASN A 27 -18.41 -14.38 18.61
CA ASN A 27 -19.81 -14.21 18.99
C ASN A 27 -20.54 -13.19 18.09
N VAL A 28 -19.82 -12.21 17.54
CA VAL A 28 -20.38 -11.25 16.55
C VAL A 28 -20.52 -11.89 15.17
N VAL A 29 -19.55 -12.72 14.74
CA VAL A 29 -19.61 -13.45 13.47
C VAL A 29 -20.78 -14.44 13.42
N ILE A 30 -21.12 -15.10 14.54
CA ILE A 30 -22.27 -16.02 14.61
C ILE A 30 -23.61 -15.26 14.47
N LEU A 31 -23.72 -14.02 14.97
CA LEU A 31 -24.96 -13.24 14.90
C LEU A 31 -25.25 -12.65 13.51
N PHE A 32 -24.23 -12.36 12.71
CA PHE A 32 -24.38 -11.82 11.35
C PHE A 32 -24.67 -12.90 10.29
N SER A 33 -24.41 -14.19 10.58
CA SER A 33 -24.58 -15.28 9.61
C SER A 33 -26.03 -15.61 9.21
N VAL A 34 -27.03 -14.90 9.73
CA VAL A 34 -28.46 -15.17 9.46
C VAL A 34 -28.98 -14.36 8.27
N ALA A 35 -28.34 -13.24 7.92
CA ALA A 35 -28.62 -12.49 6.71
C ALA A 35 -27.53 -12.81 5.68
N GLU A 36 -27.90 -13.30 4.50
CA GLU A 36 -26.94 -13.49 3.38
C GLU A 36 -26.54 -12.15 2.74
N GLU A 37 -26.25 -11.13 3.56
CA GLU A 37 -25.87 -9.81 3.07
C GLU A 37 -24.42 -9.85 2.54
N PRO A 38 -24.14 -9.27 1.36
CA PRO A 38 -22.80 -9.26 0.77
C PRO A 38 -21.70 -8.71 1.69
N GLN A 39 -22.06 -7.74 2.54
CA GLN A 39 -21.14 -7.14 3.51
C GLN A 39 -20.68 -8.14 4.58
N ASP A 40 -21.61 -8.91 5.14
CA ASP A 40 -21.31 -9.89 6.20
C ASP A 40 -20.45 -11.03 5.67
N ILE A 41 -20.73 -11.45 4.43
CA ILE A 41 -19.92 -12.44 3.72
C ILE A 41 -18.51 -11.92 3.48
N TYR A 42 -18.35 -10.64 3.11
CA TYR A 42 -17.03 -10.03 2.95
C TYR A 42 -16.24 -10.03 4.27
N TRP A 43 -16.85 -9.60 5.37
CA TRP A 43 -16.20 -9.61 6.70
C TRP A 43 -15.89 -11.01 7.21
N LEU A 44 -16.80 -11.98 7.01
CA LEU A 44 -16.53 -13.39 7.30
C LEU A 44 -15.32 -13.89 6.52
N SER A 45 -15.22 -13.51 5.24
CA SER A 45 -14.10 -13.90 4.38
C SER A 45 -12.78 -13.26 4.84
N GLN A 46 -12.83 -12.02 5.33
CA GLN A 46 -11.69 -11.36 5.99
C GLN A 46 -11.22 -12.12 7.23
N CYS A 47 -12.13 -12.55 8.10
CA CYS A 47 -11.78 -13.38 9.27
C CYS A 47 -11.14 -14.72 8.86
N LEU A 48 -11.66 -15.37 7.81
CA LEU A 48 -11.09 -16.60 7.27
C LEU A 48 -9.68 -16.38 6.69
N TYR A 49 -9.44 -15.25 6.02
CA TYR A 49 -8.11 -14.90 5.51
C TYR A 49 -7.10 -14.65 6.62
N LEU A 50 -7.48 -13.91 7.67
CA LEU A 50 -6.63 -13.63 8.83
C LEU A 50 -6.28 -14.91 9.62
N THR A 51 -7.14 -15.94 9.55
CA THR A 51 -6.87 -17.28 10.10
C THR A 51 -6.13 -18.20 9.11
N ALA A 52 -5.58 -17.66 8.03
CA ALA A 52 -4.85 -18.35 6.97
C ALA A 52 -5.66 -19.41 6.20
N GLN A 53 -6.99 -19.35 6.23
CA GLN A 53 -7.88 -20.26 5.52
C GLN A 53 -8.27 -19.69 4.14
N TYR A 54 -7.26 -19.47 3.30
CA TYR A 54 -7.39 -18.70 2.06
C TYR A 54 -8.41 -19.28 1.07
N HIS A 55 -8.41 -20.60 0.84
CA HIS A 55 -9.38 -21.22 -0.08
C HIS A 55 -10.82 -21.11 0.42
N ARG A 56 -11.05 -21.20 1.73
CA ARG A 56 -12.39 -21.02 2.33
C ARG A 56 -12.87 -19.59 2.17
N ALA A 57 -11.99 -18.61 2.39
CA ALA A 57 -12.27 -17.20 2.17
C ALA A 57 -12.63 -16.92 0.70
N ALA A 58 -11.80 -17.39 -0.25
CA ALA A 58 -12.07 -17.24 -1.68
C ALA A 58 -13.40 -17.92 -2.09
N HIS A 59 -13.66 -19.12 -1.58
CA HIS A 59 -14.88 -19.87 -1.88
C HIS A 59 -16.14 -19.16 -1.35
N ALA A 60 -16.10 -18.56 -0.16
CA ALA A 60 -17.22 -17.84 0.42
C ALA A 60 -17.73 -16.69 -0.48
N ILE A 61 -16.80 -16.00 -1.14
CA ILE A 61 -17.08 -14.90 -2.09
C ILE A 61 -17.50 -15.44 -3.47
N ARG A 62 -16.72 -16.38 -4.03
CA ARG A 62 -16.92 -16.87 -5.40
C ARG A 62 -18.16 -17.74 -5.56
N SER A 63 -18.51 -18.54 -4.55
CA SER A 63 -19.74 -19.38 -4.58
C SER A 63 -21.00 -18.54 -4.79
N ARG A 64 -21.01 -17.30 -4.28
CA ARG A 64 -22.10 -16.33 -4.39
C ARG A 64 -21.91 -15.31 -5.52
N LYS A 65 -20.86 -15.46 -6.34
CA LYS A 65 -20.53 -14.59 -7.49
C LYS A 65 -20.31 -13.12 -7.12
N LEU A 66 -19.92 -12.84 -5.87
CA LEU A 66 -19.70 -11.48 -5.38
C LEU A 66 -18.48 -10.80 -6.04
N ASP A 67 -17.51 -11.60 -6.50
CA ASP A 67 -16.33 -11.21 -7.28
C ASP A 67 -16.67 -10.56 -8.64
N LYS A 68 -17.85 -10.86 -9.18
CA LYS A 68 -18.32 -10.29 -10.45
C LYS A 68 -19.08 -8.97 -10.27
N ILE A 69 -19.62 -8.75 -9.08
CA ILE A 69 -20.50 -7.62 -8.76
C ILE A 69 -19.69 -6.46 -8.15
N TYR A 70 -18.88 -6.77 -7.13
CA TYR A 70 -18.15 -5.80 -6.30
C TYR A 70 -16.65 -5.85 -6.60
N GLY A 71 -16.04 -4.68 -6.81
CA GLY A 71 -14.61 -4.59 -7.12
C GLY A 71 -13.74 -5.01 -5.94
N ALA A 72 -14.17 -4.67 -4.72
CA ALA A 72 -13.47 -5.06 -3.49
C ALA A 72 -13.53 -6.57 -3.24
N CYS A 73 -14.65 -7.24 -3.55
CA CYS A 73 -14.72 -8.71 -3.51
C CYS A 73 -13.81 -9.38 -4.54
N ARG A 74 -13.69 -8.81 -5.74
CA ARG A 74 -12.78 -9.31 -6.77
C ARG A 74 -11.34 -9.23 -6.32
N TYR A 75 -10.94 -8.06 -5.85
CA TYR A 75 -9.61 -7.84 -5.26
C TYR A 75 -9.32 -8.86 -4.17
N PHE A 76 -10.25 -9.02 -3.22
CA PHE A 76 -10.04 -9.89 -2.07
C PHE A 76 -10.00 -11.38 -2.44
N ALA A 77 -10.85 -11.83 -3.37
CA ALA A 77 -10.79 -13.19 -3.90
C ALA A 77 -9.43 -13.48 -4.55
N ALA A 78 -8.91 -12.55 -5.36
CA ALA A 78 -7.57 -12.67 -5.93
C ALA A 78 -6.47 -12.64 -4.86
N GLN A 79 -6.62 -11.80 -3.82
CA GLN A 79 -5.68 -11.71 -2.71
C GLN A 79 -5.58 -13.04 -1.94
N CYS A 80 -6.71 -13.74 -1.75
CA CYS A 80 -6.72 -15.07 -1.16
C CYS A 80 -5.90 -16.08 -1.98
N HIS A 81 -6.09 -16.11 -3.30
CA HIS A 81 -5.32 -17.01 -4.18
C HIS A 81 -3.84 -16.63 -4.26
N TYR A 82 -3.51 -15.33 -4.22
CA TYR A 82 -2.13 -14.85 -4.13
C TYR A 82 -1.46 -15.33 -2.83
N ALA A 83 -2.13 -15.22 -1.68
CA ALA A 83 -1.63 -15.73 -0.41
C ALA A 83 -1.48 -17.26 -0.38
N ALA A 84 -2.33 -17.99 -1.12
CA ALA A 84 -2.21 -19.42 -1.35
C ALA A 84 -1.12 -19.81 -2.39
N LYS A 85 -0.39 -18.84 -2.95
CA LYS A 85 0.62 -19.02 -4.01
C LYS A 85 0.07 -19.55 -5.34
N GLU A 86 -1.23 -19.38 -5.59
CA GLU A 86 -1.91 -19.75 -6.83
C GLU A 86 -1.99 -18.55 -7.78
N TYR A 87 -0.84 -18.12 -8.29
CA TYR A 87 -0.68 -16.86 -9.03
C TYR A 87 -1.52 -16.77 -10.29
N GLN A 88 -1.59 -17.84 -11.09
CA GLN A 88 -2.38 -17.85 -12.33
C GLN A 88 -3.87 -17.68 -12.04
N GLN A 89 -4.41 -18.37 -11.02
CA GLN A 89 -5.81 -18.24 -10.63
C GLN A 89 -6.11 -16.82 -10.12
N ALA A 90 -5.16 -16.21 -9.40
CA ALA A 90 -5.30 -14.84 -8.93
C ALA A 90 -5.38 -13.84 -10.10
N LEU A 91 -4.53 -13.98 -11.13
CA LEU A 91 -4.59 -13.17 -12.35
C LEU A 91 -5.92 -13.35 -13.09
N ASP A 92 -6.34 -14.60 -13.28
CA ASP A 92 -7.59 -14.91 -13.98
C ASP A 92 -8.81 -14.24 -13.30
N ILE A 93 -8.79 -14.13 -11.96
CA ILE A 93 -9.83 -13.42 -11.18
C ILE A 93 -9.75 -11.90 -11.39
N LEU A 94 -8.55 -11.32 -11.41
CA LEU A 94 -8.38 -9.88 -11.62
C LEU A 94 -8.77 -9.45 -13.04
N ASP A 95 -8.48 -10.29 -14.03
CA ASP A 95 -8.70 -10.01 -15.45
C ASP A 95 -10.10 -10.42 -15.92
N MET A 96 -10.96 -10.93 -15.02
CA MET A 96 -12.39 -11.05 -15.31
C MET A 96 -12.93 -9.67 -15.68
N GLN A 97 -13.17 -9.47 -16.98
CA GLN A 97 -13.77 -8.25 -17.51
C GLN A 97 -15.05 -7.95 -16.74
N GLU A 98 -15.25 -6.68 -16.39
CA GLU A 98 -16.52 -6.26 -15.81
C GLU A 98 -17.65 -6.73 -16.73
N PRO A 99 -18.70 -7.38 -16.22
CA PRO A 99 -19.80 -7.78 -17.06
C PRO A 99 -20.31 -6.53 -17.78
N ILE A 100 -20.43 -6.64 -19.11
CA ILE A 100 -20.85 -5.61 -20.07
C ILE A 100 -22.11 -4.84 -19.60
N ASN A 101 -22.88 -5.43 -18.70
CA ASN A 101 -24.03 -4.84 -18.03
C ASN A 101 -23.73 -3.51 -17.29
N LYS A 102 -22.51 -3.24 -16.79
CA LYS A 102 -22.18 -1.89 -16.24
C LYS A 102 -22.04 -0.83 -17.35
N ILE A 103 -21.47 -1.19 -18.50
CA ILE A 103 -21.25 -0.28 -19.65
C ILE A 103 -22.58 0.11 -20.32
N ILE A 104 -23.58 -0.78 -20.30
CA ILE A 104 -24.91 -0.49 -20.87
C ILE A 104 -25.70 0.47 -19.95
N VAL A 105 -25.51 0.40 -18.63
CA VAL A 105 -26.21 1.28 -17.68
C VAL A 105 -25.70 2.72 -17.78
N GLU A 106 -24.40 2.93 -17.98
CA GLU A 106 -23.82 4.28 -18.14
C GLU A 106 -24.25 4.99 -19.45
N LYS A 107 -24.48 4.25 -20.54
CA LYS A 107 -24.96 4.84 -21.81
C LYS A 107 -26.45 5.21 -21.78
N ASN A 108 -27.24 4.61 -20.89
CA ASN A 108 -28.68 4.83 -20.81
C ASN A 108 -29.10 5.81 -19.69
N ALA A 109 -28.17 6.25 -18.83
CA ALA A 109 -28.43 7.14 -17.69
C ALA A 109 -28.54 8.64 -18.05
N LYS A 110 -29.19 8.98 -19.17
CA LYS A 110 -29.67 10.36 -19.43
C LYS A 110 -31.15 10.54 -19.16
N VAL A 111 -31.85 9.52 -18.68
CA VAL A 111 -33.28 9.61 -18.36
C VAL A 111 -33.52 8.92 -17.02
N ASP A 112 -33.97 9.72 -16.05
CA ASP A 112 -34.56 9.36 -14.75
C ASP A 112 -33.66 9.14 -13.51
N ASN A 113 -33.46 10.27 -12.83
CA ASN A 113 -33.02 10.52 -11.45
C ASN A 113 -33.82 9.77 -10.36
N LYS A 114 -33.87 8.43 -10.32
CA LYS A 114 -34.46 7.71 -9.16
C LYS A 114 -34.11 6.23 -8.99
N ILE A 115 -32.95 5.79 -9.46
CA ILE A 115 -32.35 4.53 -9.01
C ILE A 115 -31.08 4.92 -8.26
N LYS A 116 -31.13 4.82 -6.93
CA LYS A 116 -29.98 4.98 -6.04
C LYS A 116 -28.84 4.16 -6.64
N GLU A 117 -27.79 4.86 -7.05
CA GLU A 117 -26.49 4.30 -7.42
C GLU A 117 -26.20 3.15 -6.46
N ALA A 118 -25.96 1.95 -7.01
CA ALA A 118 -25.61 0.78 -6.23
C ALA A 118 -24.40 1.15 -5.38
N SER A 119 -24.71 1.46 -4.13
CA SER A 119 -23.86 2.15 -3.19
C SER A 119 -22.69 1.25 -2.84
N ILE A 120 -21.56 1.61 -3.48
CA ILE A 120 -20.21 1.76 -2.93
C ILE A 120 -19.69 0.54 -2.19
N ASP A 121 -18.58 -0.02 -2.68
CA ASP A 121 -17.70 -1.00 -2.03
C ASP A 121 -17.29 -0.55 -0.60
N TRP A 122 -18.24 -0.50 0.34
CA TRP A 122 -18.09 -0.16 1.75
C TRP A 122 -17.37 1.16 2.04
N GLY A 123 -17.68 2.21 1.27
CA GLY A 123 -17.06 3.53 1.41
C GLY A 123 -15.75 3.71 0.64
N LEU A 124 -15.30 2.71 -0.12
CA LEU A 124 -14.09 2.82 -0.94
C LEU A 124 -14.33 3.59 -2.24
N SER A 125 -13.40 4.50 -2.54
CA SER A 125 -13.35 5.15 -3.86
C SER A 125 -13.07 4.11 -4.95
N PRO A 126 -13.81 4.12 -6.08
CA PRO A 126 -13.54 3.23 -7.21
C PRO A 126 -12.09 3.31 -7.71
N ALA A 127 -11.45 4.49 -7.61
CA ALA A 127 -10.06 4.68 -7.99
C ALA A 127 -9.09 3.94 -7.05
N ALA A 128 -9.34 3.98 -5.74
CA ALA A 128 -8.54 3.27 -4.74
C ALA A 128 -8.62 1.75 -4.93
N ILE A 129 -9.81 1.22 -5.25
CA ILE A 129 -10.00 -0.21 -5.54
C ILE A 129 -9.23 -0.60 -6.80
N LYS A 130 -9.36 0.17 -7.88
CA LYS A 130 -8.61 -0.07 -9.12
C LYS A 130 -7.09 0.00 -8.88
N SER A 131 -6.61 0.96 -8.08
CA SER A 131 -5.21 1.04 -7.69
C SER A 131 -4.76 -0.21 -6.92
N SER A 132 -5.52 -0.66 -5.93
CA SER A 132 -5.22 -1.88 -5.16
C SER A 132 -5.20 -3.15 -6.02
N ILE A 133 -6.08 -3.24 -7.02
CA ILE A 133 -6.08 -4.32 -8.01
C ILE A 133 -4.81 -4.27 -8.87
N CYS A 134 -4.42 -3.09 -9.36
CA CYS A 134 -3.18 -2.93 -10.14
C CYS A 134 -1.93 -3.26 -9.30
N LEU A 135 -1.91 -2.86 -8.04
CA LEU A 135 -0.84 -3.22 -7.10
C LEU A 135 -0.74 -4.72 -6.90
N LEU A 136 -1.86 -5.40 -6.64
CA LEU A 136 -1.89 -6.86 -6.49
C LEU A 136 -1.47 -7.56 -7.79
N ARG A 137 -1.92 -7.06 -8.95
CA ARG A 137 -1.47 -7.56 -10.26
C ARG A 137 0.04 -7.44 -10.41
N GLY A 138 0.63 -6.30 -10.01
CA GLY A 138 2.07 -6.12 -9.99
C GLY A 138 2.78 -7.14 -9.11
N LYS A 139 2.27 -7.37 -7.89
CA LYS A 139 2.81 -8.39 -6.96
C LYS A 139 2.71 -9.80 -7.49
N ILE A 140 1.63 -10.13 -8.19
CA ILE A 140 1.48 -11.44 -8.83
C ILE A 140 2.50 -11.61 -9.96
N TYR A 141 2.64 -10.61 -10.84
CA TYR A 141 3.63 -10.68 -11.92
C TYR A 141 5.07 -10.75 -11.38
N ASP A 142 5.37 -10.02 -10.31
CA ASP A 142 6.68 -10.07 -9.66
C ASP A 142 6.95 -11.48 -9.08
N ALA A 143 5.95 -12.10 -8.44
CA ALA A 143 6.04 -13.47 -7.95
C ALA A 143 6.09 -14.55 -9.05
N MET A 144 5.71 -14.20 -10.28
CA MET A 144 5.82 -15.04 -11.48
C MET A 144 7.08 -14.71 -12.31
N ASP A 145 8.03 -13.94 -11.76
CA ASP A 145 9.26 -13.48 -12.41
C ASP A 145 9.03 -12.66 -13.70
N ASN A 146 7.83 -12.09 -13.89
CA ASN A 146 7.50 -11.22 -15.01
C ASN A 146 7.68 -9.75 -14.62
N ARG A 147 8.94 -9.36 -14.43
CA ARG A 147 9.35 -8.01 -14.04
C ARG A 147 8.77 -6.87 -14.91
N PRO A 148 8.76 -6.92 -16.26
CA PRO A 148 8.28 -5.79 -17.05
C PRO A 148 6.78 -5.54 -16.88
N LEU A 149 5.96 -6.59 -16.78
CA LEU A 149 4.54 -6.45 -16.50
C LEU A 149 4.28 -6.01 -15.06
N ALA A 150 5.11 -6.46 -14.10
CA ALA A 150 5.04 -6.00 -12.71
C ALA A 150 5.30 -4.49 -12.63
N THR A 151 6.40 -4.00 -13.22
CA THR A 151 6.75 -2.58 -13.24
C THR A 151 5.62 -1.73 -13.84
N ASN A 152 5.04 -2.16 -14.97
CA ASN A 152 3.93 -1.45 -15.59
C ASN A 152 2.70 -1.43 -14.69
N SER A 153 2.37 -2.55 -14.04
CA SER A 153 1.22 -2.63 -13.14
C SER A 153 1.37 -1.74 -11.90
N TYR A 154 2.57 -1.67 -11.32
CA TYR A 154 2.86 -0.75 -10.21
C TYR A 154 2.81 0.73 -10.63
N ARG A 155 3.33 1.07 -11.82
CA ARG A 155 3.21 2.44 -12.36
C ARG A 155 1.74 2.84 -12.54
N GLU A 156 0.92 1.94 -13.08
CA GLU A 156 -0.52 2.19 -13.21
C GLU A 156 -1.23 2.33 -11.86
N ALA A 157 -0.83 1.55 -10.84
CA ALA A 157 -1.38 1.70 -9.49
C ALA A 157 -1.13 3.11 -8.91
N LEU A 158 0.07 3.66 -9.10
CA LEU A 158 0.43 5.01 -8.65
C LEU A 158 -0.29 6.12 -9.43
N LYS A 159 -0.52 5.94 -10.73
CA LYS A 159 -1.31 6.90 -11.52
C LYS A 159 -2.76 6.96 -11.06
N LEU A 160 -3.30 5.84 -10.60
CA LEU A 160 -4.68 5.74 -10.10
C LEU A 160 -4.81 6.29 -8.67
N ASP A 161 -3.82 6.06 -7.81
CA ASP A 161 -3.78 6.56 -6.44
C ASP A 161 -2.33 6.92 -6.09
N VAL A 162 -2.04 8.22 -6.10
CA VAL A 162 -0.70 8.77 -5.82
C VAL A 162 -0.22 8.42 -4.42
N CYS A 163 -1.14 8.26 -3.47
CA CYS A 163 -0.80 7.99 -2.09
C CYS A 163 -0.40 6.51 -1.88
N CYS A 164 -0.50 5.65 -2.91
CA CYS A 164 -0.19 4.21 -2.85
C CYS A 164 1.33 3.96 -2.72
N PHE A 165 1.87 4.26 -1.54
CA PHE A 165 3.31 4.18 -1.27
C PHE A 165 3.87 2.77 -1.45
N GLU A 166 3.08 1.72 -1.22
CA GLU A 166 3.54 0.34 -1.40
C GLU A 166 3.97 0.05 -2.85
N ALA A 167 3.22 0.56 -3.85
CA ALA A 167 3.63 0.45 -5.25
C ALA A 167 4.94 1.20 -5.53
N PHE A 168 5.09 2.39 -4.95
CA PHE A 168 6.30 3.20 -5.08
C PHE A 168 7.52 2.55 -4.40
N ASP A 169 7.33 1.97 -3.22
CA ASP A 169 8.36 1.25 -2.50
C ASP A 169 8.82 0.03 -3.28
N LEU A 170 7.91 -0.79 -3.81
CA LEU A 170 8.27 -1.96 -4.63
C LEU A 170 9.05 -1.58 -5.89
N LEU A 171 8.66 -0.49 -6.58
CA LEU A 171 9.38 0.00 -7.76
C LEU A 171 10.83 0.41 -7.43
N THR A 172 11.03 1.11 -6.31
CA THR A 172 12.32 1.69 -5.93
C THR A 172 13.23 0.70 -5.20
N SER A 173 12.67 -0.14 -4.32
CA SER A 173 13.40 -1.15 -3.54
C SER A 173 13.88 -2.33 -4.38
N HIS A 174 13.07 -2.79 -5.35
CA HIS A 174 13.46 -3.89 -6.24
C HIS A 174 14.34 -3.40 -7.41
N HIS A 175 14.71 -2.11 -7.46
CA HIS A 175 15.45 -1.48 -8.56
C HIS A 175 14.77 -1.70 -9.93
N MET A 176 13.45 -1.56 -9.99
CA MET A 176 12.68 -1.81 -11.21
C MET A 176 12.81 -0.69 -12.25
N LEU A 177 13.34 0.46 -11.83
CA LEU A 177 13.46 1.69 -12.60
C LEU A 177 14.91 2.19 -12.58
N THR A 178 15.31 2.86 -13.65
CA THR A 178 16.53 3.67 -13.68
C THR A 178 16.29 5.01 -12.98
N ALA A 179 17.35 5.70 -12.54
CA ALA A 179 17.24 7.01 -11.89
C ALA A 179 16.52 8.07 -12.75
N GLN A 180 16.65 7.97 -14.08
CA GLN A 180 15.93 8.84 -15.01
C GLN A 180 14.43 8.50 -15.04
N GLU A 181 14.08 7.21 -15.15
CA GLU A 181 12.68 6.77 -15.12
C GLU A 181 11.98 7.07 -13.78
N GLU A 182 12.71 7.01 -12.66
CA GLU A 182 12.18 7.38 -11.34
C GLU A 182 11.79 8.86 -11.29
N LYS A 183 12.64 9.73 -11.86
CA LYS A 183 12.37 11.17 -11.96
C LYS A 183 11.19 11.45 -12.88
N GLU A 184 11.16 10.83 -14.04
CA GLU A 184 10.05 10.94 -15.00
C GLU A 184 8.73 10.42 -14.41
N LEU A 185 8.77 9.32 -13.66
CA LEU A 185 7.61 8.81 -12.95
C LEU A 185 7.08 9.84 -11.98
N LEU A 186 7.94 10.39 -11.11
CA LEU A 186 7.53 11.40 -10.13
C LEU A 186 6.91 12.65 -10.79
N GLU A 187 7.46 13.12 -11.90
CA GLU A 187 6.93 14.27 -12.65
C GLU A 187 5.60 13.96 -13.37
N SER A 188 5.36 12.69 -13.74
CA SER A 188 4.15 12.26 -14.44
C SER A 188 2.93 12.05 -13.53
N LEU A 189 3.12 11.95 -12.22
CA LEU A 189 2.04 11.61 -11.28
C LEU A 189 1.04 12.76 -11.09
N PRO A 190 -0.27 12.46 -11.03
CA PRO A 190 -1.33 13.49 -10.99
C PRO A 190 -1.56 14.06 -9.58
N PHE A 191 -0.52 14.53 -8.87
CA PHE A 191 -0.63 15.08 -7.50
C PHE A 191 -1.70 16.17 -7.39
N ASN A 192 -1.65 17.17 -8.28
CA ASN A 192 -2.56 18.33 -8.29
C ASN A 192 -4.04 17.98 -8.50
N LYS A 193 -4.35 16.76 -8.97
CA LYS A 193 -5.73 16.31 -9.21
C LYS A 193 -6.29 15.48 -8.06
N GLN A 194 -5.43 14.85 -7.27
CA GLN A 194 -5.83 13.85 -6.28
C GLN A 194 -5.61 14.32 -4.83
N CYS A 195 -4.74 15.29 -4.61
CA CYS A 195 -4.35 15.79 -3.30
C CYS A 195 -4.74 17.26 -3.12
N THR A 196 -4.83 17.71 -1.87
CA THR A 196 -4.79 19.14 -1.57
C THR A 196 -3.38 19.71 -1.82
N GLU A 197 -3.23 21.03 -1.84
CA GLU A 197 -1.93 21.69 -2.09
C GLU A 197 -0.89 21.29 -1.02
N GLU A 198 -1.28 21.28 0.26
CA GLU A 198 -0.42 20.86 1.38
C GLU A 198 -0.01 19.38 1.30
N GLU A 199 -0.95 18.48 0.95
CA GLU A 199 -0.68 17.05 0.77
C GLU A 199 0.23 16.78 -0.43
N CYS A 200 0.08 17.56 -1.51
CA CYS A 200 0.91 17.48 -2.69
C CYS A 200 2.38 17.78 -2.36
N ASP A 201 2.64 18.89 -1.67
CA ASP A 201 3.99 19.26 -1.25
C ASP A 201 4.62 18.20 -0.34
N LEU A 202 3.84 17.69 0.61
CA LEU A 202 4.28 16.63 1.52
C LEU A 202 4.65 15.34 0.78
N LEU A 203 3.73 14.79 -0.01
CA LEU A 203 3.96 13.54 -0.73
C LEU A 203 5.09 13.65 -1.73
N TYR A 204 5.14 14.77 -2.47
CA TYR A 204 6.22 15.03 -3.41
C TYR A 204 7.57 15.11 -2.71
N PHE A 205 7.65 15.81 -1.56
CA PHE A 205 8.85 15.85 -0.74
C PHE A 205 9.28 14.45 -0.30
N LEU A 206 8.36 13.65 0.27
CA LEU A 206 8.66 12.30 0.76
C LEU A 206 9.15 11.38 -0.36
N TYR A 207 8.49 11.38 -1.52
CA TYR A 207 8.87 10.54 -2.66
C TYR A 207 10.23 10.96 -3.20
N LYS A 208 10.45 12.27 -3.40
CA LYS A 208 11.74 12.81 -3.82
C LYS A 208 12.85 12.48 -2.84
N ASN A 209 12.56 12.53 -1.54
CA ASN A 209 13.54 12.25 -0.49
C ASN A 209 14.03 10.80 -0.58
N LYS A 210 13.11 9.85 -0.83
CA LYS A 210 13.40 8.43 -0.99
C LYS A 210 14.20 8.08 -2.26
N LEU A 211 14.04 8.83 -3.35
CA LEU A 211 14.76 8.60 -4.62
C LEU A 211 16.22 9.08 -4.60
N LYS A 212 16.53 10.15 -3.87
CA LYS A 212 17.84 10.82 -3.92
C LYS A 212 18.95 10.12 -3.12
N LYS A 213 19.13 8.80 -3.27
CA LYS A 213 20.17 8.04 -2.55
C LYS A 213 21.60 8.40 -2.98
N TYR A 214 21.82 8.56 -4.28
CA TYR A 214 23.17 8.68 -4.88
C TYR A 214 23.57 10.10 -5.30
N ASN A 215 22.69 11.08 -5.15
CA ASN A 215 23.00 12.45 -5.53
C ASN A 215 23.91 13.10 -4.48
N LYS A 216 24.77 14.03 -4.92
CA LYS A 216 25.52 14.90 -3.99
C LYS A 216 24.54 15.50 -2.99
N PRO A 217 24.89 15.57 -1.69
CA PRO A 217 23.98 16.04 -0.67
C PRO A 217 23.91 17.57 -0.84
N SER A 218 22.94 18.05 -1.61
CA SER A 218 22.46 19.41 -1.42
C SER A 218 21.66 19.44 -0.12
N GLU A 219 21.65 20.60 0.54
CA GLU A 219 20.81 20.80 1.72
C GLU A 219 19.40 20.30 1.42
N THR A 220 18.92 19.39 2.25
CA THR A 220 17.50 19.04 2.29
C THR A 220 16.76 20.26 2.77
N VAL A 221 16.36 21.11 1.84
CA VAL A 221 15.40 22.17 2.10
C VAL A 221 14.07 21.47 2.35
N ILE A 222 13.77 21.28 3.64
CA ILE A 222 12.43 20.89 4.09
C ILE A 222 11.55 22.12 3.86
N PRO A 223 10.45 22.00 3.09
CA PRO A 223 9.52 23.12 2.94
C PRO A 223 9.02 23.60 4.30
N GLU A 224 8.83 24.92 4.48
CA GLU A 224 8.37 25.51 5.74
C GLU A 224 6.98 24.97 6.16
N SER A 225 6.16 24.54 5.20
CA SER A 225 4.88 23.86 5.43
C SER A 225 4.99 22.51 6.14
N ILE A 226 6.21 21.95 6.25
CA ILE A 226 6.49 20.56 6.68
C ILE A 226 7.48 20.53 7.87
N ASP A 227 7.58 21.62 8.65
CA ASP A 227 8.58 21.78 9.71
C ASP A 227 8.61 20.63 10.74
N GLY A 228 7.47 20.04 11.06
CA GLY A 228 7.33 18.95 12.04
C GLY A 228 7.94 17.60 11.60
N LEU A 229 8.32 17.45 10.34
CA LEU A 229 8.89 16.20 9.80
C LEU A 229 10.42 16.12 9.90
N GLN A 230 11.09 17.20 10.34
CA GLN A 230 12.55 17.20 10.53
C GLN A 230 13.02 16.17 11.57
N ASP A 231 12.20 15.91 12.58
CA ASP A 231 12.49 14.96 13.66
C ASP A 231 12.02 13.53 13.34
N ASN A 232 11.39 13.32 12.17
CA ASN A 232 10.92 12.01 11.76
C ASN A 232 12.10 11.08 11.45
N LEU A 233 12.07 9.88 12.03
CA LEU A 233 13.13 8.89 11.93
C LEU A 233 13.42 8.51 10.47
N ASP A 234 12.40 8.35 9.62
CA ASP A 234 12.57 7.99 8.20
C ASP A 234 13.28 9.09 7.41
N VAL A 235 12.97 10.35 7.70
CA VAL A 235 13.64 11.51 7.09
C VAL A 235 15.10 11.55 7.54
N VAL A 236 15.36 11.37 8.84
CA VAL A 236 16.73 11.32 9.37
C VAL A 236 17.52 10.17 8.77
N VAL A 237 16.91 8.99 8.58
CA VAL A 237 17.54 7.83 7.93
C VAL A 237 17.90 8.16 6.48
N SER A 238 17.02 8.82 5.73
CA SER A 238 17.34 9.23 4.35
C SER A 238 18.52 10.23 4.27
N VAL A 239 18.65 11.11 5.27
CA VAL A 239 19.79 12.03 5.38
C VAL A 239 21.05 11.27 5.76
N ALA A 240 20.96 10.29 6.67
CA ALA A 240 22.08 9.43 7.01
C ALA A 240 22.58 8.63 5.80
N GLU A 241 21.68 8.03 5.01
CA GLU A 241 22.02 7.33 3.75
C GLU A 241 22.80 8.23 2.79
N ARG A 242 22.37 9.48 2.60
CA ARG A 242 23.11 10.42 1.75
C ARG A 242 24.50 10.73 2.29
N ASN A 243 24.64 10.93 3.59
CA ASN A 243 25.96 11.13 4.20
C ASN A 243 26.85 9.90 4.02
N TYR A 244 26.28 8.70 4.09
CA TYR A 244 26.99 7.44 3.82
C TYR A 244 27.55 7.39 2.39
N TYR A 245 26.71 7.64 1.39
CA TYR A 245 27.15 7.62 -0.02
C TYR A 245 28.11 8.75 -0.39
N ASN A 246 28.15 9.82 0.39
CA ASN A 246 29.13 10.91 0.25
C ASN A 246 30.37 10.73 1.12
N CYS A 247 30.55 9.55 1.72
CA CYS A 247 31.68 9.20 2.58
C CYS A 247 31.82 10.05 3.85
N ASP A 248 30.79 10.78 4.27
CA ASP A 248 30.75 11.42 5.60
C ASP A 248 30.24 10.41 6.64
N PHE A 249 31.08 9.43 6.93
CA PHE A 249 30.77 8.36 7.87
C PHE A 249 30.60 8.86 9.30
N LYS A 250 31.24 9.99 9.68
CA LYS A 250 31.14 10.55 11.03
C LYS A 250 29.75 11.11 11.30
N THR A 251 29.22 11.92 10.38
CA THR A 251 27.87 12.46 10.50
C THR A 251 26.83 11.35 10.36
N CYS A 252 27.04 10.44 9.41
CA CYS A 252 26.16 9.27 9.24
C CYS A 252 26.07 8.43 10.53
N TYR A 253 27.20 8.10 11.17
CA TYR A 253 27.22 7.35 12.42
C TYR A 253 26.47 8.07 13.55
N LYS A 254 26.61 9.39 13.68
CA LYS A 254 25.87 10.17 14.69
C LYS A 254 24.36 10.08 14.48
N LEU A 255 23.90 10.25 13.24
CA LEU A 255 22.48 10.19 12.89
C LEU A 255 21.93 8.77 13.09
N THR A 256 22.60 7.75 12.57
CA THR A 256 22.17 6.36 12.71
C THR A 256 22.16 5.90 14.18
N SER A 257 23.14 6.30 14.99
CA SER A 257 23.14 5.99 16.44
C SER A 257 21.99 6.66 17.18
N MET A 258 21.65 7.91 16.82
CA MET A 258 20.49 8.60 17.39
C MET A 258 19.18 7.85 17.07
N VAL A 259 19.02 7.41 15.82
CA VAL A 259 17.83 6.66 15.39
C VAL A 259 17.77 5.31 16.10
N MET A 260 18.87 4.55 16.17
CA MET A 260 18.92 3.25 16.89
C MET A 260 18.56 3.36 18.37
N ASN A 261 18.90 4.48 19.02
CA ASN A 261 18.53 4.72 20.42
C ASN A 261 17.03 5.03 20.60
N LYS A 262 16.39 5.65 19.60
CA LYS A 262 14.96 5.98 19.63
C LYS A 262 14.10 4.79 19.17
N ASP A 263 14.51 4.10 18.13
CA ASP A 263 13.87 2.92 17.56
C ASP A 263 14.90 1.80 17.30
N PRO A 264 15.06 0.88 18.27
CA PRO A 264 16.00 -0.24 18.14
C PRO A 264 15.64 -1.25 17.05
N TYR A 265 14.40 -1.22 16.53
CA TYR A 265 13.88 -2.20 15.56
C TYR A 265 13.70 -1.60 14.17
N HIS A 266 14.33 -0.47 13.89
CA HIS A 266 14.24 0.22 12.61
C HIS A 266 14.96 -0.56 11.49
N ALA A 267 14.24 -1.42 10.79
CA ALA A 267 14.80 -2.37 9.82
C ALA A 267 15.56 -1.71 8.65
N VAL A 268 15.07 -0.56 8.16
CA VAL A 268 15.63 0.14 6.99
C VAL A 268 17.02 0.74 7.28
N LEU A 269 17.30 1.08 8.54
CA LEU A 269 18.54 1.72 8.96
C LEU A 269 19.69 0.72 9.10
N LEU A 270 19.38 -0.55 9.39
CA LEU A 270 20.39 -1.55 9.74
C LEU A 270 21.52 -1.67 8.71
N PRO A 271 21.26 -1.76 7.38
CA PRO A 271 22.33 -1.87 6.39
C PRO A 271 23.29 -0.67 6.43
N VAL A 272 22.75 0.54 6.59
CA VAL A 272 23.50 1.80 6.62
C VAL A 272 24.32 1.91 7.90
N HIS A 273 23.71 1.61 9.04
CA HIS A 273 24.39 1.66 10.33
C HIS A 273 25.54 0.64 10.39
N ILE A 274 25.29 -0.59 9.96
CA ILE A 274 26.33 -1.64 9.89
C ILE A 274 27.45 -1.19 8.93
N GLY A 275 27.12 -0.66 7.76
CA GLY A 275 28.10 -0.10 6.82
C GLY A 275 28.97 0.98 7.48
N THR A 276 28.37 1.93 8.19
CA THR A 276 29.15 2.99 8.89
C THR A 276 30.05 2.47 9.99
N LEU A 277 29.61 1.46 10.74
CA LEU A 277 30.41 0.86 11.81
C LEU A 277 31.68 0.20 11.24
N VAL A 278 31.52 -0.52 10.12
CA VAL A 278 32.65 -1.17 9.43
C VAL A 278 33.63 -0.12 8.91
N GLU A 279 33.15 0.92 8.21
CA GLU A 279 34.01 2.00 7.68
C GLU A 279 34.74 2.80 8.77
N LEU A 280 34.11 2.97 9.94
CA LEU A 280 34.74 3.64 11.10
C LEU A 280 35.53 2.69 11.99
N ASN A 281 35.60 1.39 11.66
CA ASN A 281 36.21 0.33 12.45
C ASN A 281 35.75 0.33 13.92
N LYS A 282 34.44 0.53 14.13
CA LYS A 282 33.79 0.54 15.45
C LYS A 282 33.07 -0.78 15.68
N ALA A 283 33.19 -1.31 16.89
CA ALA A 283 32.34 -2.41 17.34
C ALA A 283 30.96 -1.87 17.75
N ASN A 284 29.93 -2.71 17.62
CA ASN A 284 28.56 -2.41 18.05
C ASN A 284 28.49 -2.43 19.59
N GLY A 285 29.09 -1.42 20.22
CA GLY A 285 29.13 -1.26 21.66
C GLY A 285 27.78 -0.76 22.17
N ARG A 286 26.98 -1.65 22.75
CA ARG A 286 25.95 -1.23 23.72
C ARG A 286 26.69 -0.55 24.87
N ASN A 287 26.52 0.76 25.01
CA ASN A 287 26.75 1.42 26.29
C ASN A 287 25.61 1.04 27.24
#